data_AF-A0A8T7FRM2-F1
#
_entry.id   AF-A0A8T7FRM2-F1
#
_cell.length_a   1.000
_cell.length_b   1.000
_cell.length_c   1.000
_cell.angle_alpha   90.00
_cell.angle_beta   90.00
_cell.angle_gamma   90.00
#
_symmetry.space_group_name_H-M   'P 1'
#
loop_
_entity.id
_entity.type
_entity.pdbx_description
1 polymer ?
#
loop_
_entity_poly.entity_id
_entity_poly.type
_entity_poly.pdbx_seq_one_letter_code
_entity_poly.pdbx_strand_id
1 'polypeptide(L)'
;MKPERGTSLANGIVASLNTIANLTGQTPITGFEGAQVPAPLNATPEVSADQSSVIVLLTDGENNMGPDPLMAAEFAAERGVRIHTIAIGSTEGIQLTVNGFTVFTQVDEAILRQVAEITEGTYFNARDAEDLREIYESIEPRLRMEREETEVTAIFAGMSILLLLVGGALSLLWFSRVP
;
A
#
# COMPACT_ATOMS: atom_id res chain seq x y z
N MET A 1 -28.35 15.47 20.89
CA MET A 1 -26.95 15.43 20.44
C MET A 1 -26.95 14.74 19.08
N LYS A 2 -26.73 15.49 18.00
CA LYS A 2 -26.47 14.91 16.67
C LYS A 2 -25.03 14.35 16.72
N PRO A 3 -24.72 13.18 16.16
CA PRO A 3 -23.34 12.75 16.05
C PRO A 3 -22.57 13.78 15.20
N GLU A 4 -21.56 14.42 15.79
CA GLU A 4 -20.67 15.39 15.13
C GLU A 4 -19.51 14.73 14.38
N ARG A 5 -19.45 13.39 14.40
CA ARG A 5 -18.43 12.61 13.71
C ARG A 5 -19.08 11.85 12.58
N GLY A 6 -18.79 12.28 11.37
CA GLY A 6 -19.05 11.48 10.18
C GLY A 6 -17.80 10.70 9.80
N THR A 7 -18.05 9.59 9.11
CA THR A 7 -17.10 8.65 8.55
C THR A 7 -16.80 9.08 7.12
N SER A 8 -15.53 9.32 6.82
CA SER A 8 -15.05 9.63 5.48
C SER A 8 -13.99 8.60 5.06
N LEU A 9 -14.35 7.74 4.11
CA LEU A 9 -13.43 6.75 3.56
C LEU A 9 -12.27 7.44 2.80
N ALA A 10 -12.58 8.50 2.06
CA ALA A 10 -11.58 9.28 1.32
C ALA A 10 -10.51 9.85 2.24
N ASN A 11 -10.89 10.44 3.38
CA ASN A 11 -9.92 10.99 4.33
C ASN A 11 -8.99 9.90 4.90
N GLY A 12 -9.52 8.71 5.18
CA GLY A 12 -8.73 7.57 5.64
C GLY A 12 -7.71 7.10 4.60
N ILE A 13 -8.12 7.03 3.32
CA ILE A 13 -7.24 6.67 2.21
C ILE A 13 -6.13 7.72 2.04
N VAL A 14 -6.48 9.02 1.98
CA VAL A 14 -5.50 10.09 1.79
C VAL A 14 -4.53 10.20 2.97
N ALA A 15 -5.00 10.01 4.21
CA ALA A 15 -4.13 9.96 5.39
C ALA A 15 -3.09 8.83 5.29
N SER A 16 -3.51 7.66 4.83
CA SER A 16 -2.65 6.51 4.63
C SER A 16 -1.64 6.76 3.51
N LEU A 17 -2.09 7.31 2.38
CA LEU A 17 -1.22 7.69 1.26
C LEU A 17 -0.18 8.73 1.66
N ASN A 18 -0.54 9.73 2.47
CA ASN A 18 0.42 10.73 2.96
C ASN A 18 1.42 10.13 3.95
N THR A 19 1.02 9.12 4.71
CA THR A 19 1.93 8.36 5.56
C THR A 19 2.92 7.55 4.71
N ILE A 20 2.44 6.86 3.67
CA ILE A 20 3.31 6.15 2.71
C ILE A 20 4.28 7.14 2.05
N ALA A 21 3.78 8.28 1.58
CA ALA A 21 4.60 9.29 0.93
C ALA A 21 5.71 9.81 1.85
N ASN A 22 5.41 10.04 3.13
CA ASN A 22 6.39 10.44 4.13
C ASN A 22 7.46 9.36 4.37
N LEU A 23 7.09 8.07 4.31
CA LEU A 23 8.01 6.95 4.50
C LEU A 23 8.89 6.68 3.28
N THR A 24 8.33 6.81 2.08
CA THR A 24 9.03 6.54 0.82
C THR A 24 9.73 7.78 0.24
N GLY A 25 9.67 8.93 0.92
CA GLY A 25 10.21 10.20 0.43
C GLY A 25 9.46 10.79 -0.78
N GLN A 26 8.20 10.36 -1.03
CA GLN A 26 7.35 10.95 -2.05
C GLN A 26 6.67 12.24 -1.53
N THR A 27 6.18 13.08 -2.44
CA THR A 27 5.44 14.28 -2.07
C THR A 27 4.06 13.94 -1.52
N PRO A 28 3.69 14.47 -0.34
CA PRO A 28 2.34 14.32 0.20
C PRO A 28 1.28 14.90 -0.75
N ILE A 29 0.11 14.28 -0.79
CA ILE A 29 -1.07 14.80 -1.46
C ILE A 29 -1.54 16.03 -0.66
N THR A 30 -1.40 17.21 -1.26
CA THR A 30 -1.90 18.47 -0.75
C THR A 30 -3.01 19.00 -1.65
N GLY A 31 -4.15 19.41 -1.09
CA GLY A 31 -5.24 20.02 -1.86
C GLY A 31 -6.34 19.08 -2.35
N PHE A 32 -6.52 17.92 -1.72
CA PHE A 32 -7.72 17.12 -1.92
C PHE A 32 -8.93 17.89 -1.35
N GLU A 33 -9.76 18.47 -2.22
CA GLU A 33 -10.86 19.36 -1.83
C GLU A 33 -11.80 18.68 -0.84
N GLY A 34 -12.07 19.35 0.29
CA GLY A 34 -12.95 18.83 1.34
C GLY A 34 -12.31 17.80 2.27
N ALA A 35 -11.07 17.34 2.03
CA ALA A 35 -10.43 16.41 2.95
C ALA A 35 -9.86 17.10 4.18
N GLN A 36 -10.21 16.55 5.35
CA GLN A 36 -9.50 16.83 6.60
C GLN A 36 -8.41 15.77 6.75
N VAL A 37 -7.27 16.02 6.12
CA VAL A 37 -6.16 15.07 6.14
C VAL A 37 -5.40 15.24 7.47
N PRO A 38 -5.43 14.26 8.39
CA PRO A 38 -4.61 14.30 9.59
C PRO A 38 -3.12 14.34 9.19
N ALA A 39 -2.28 14.90 10.07
CA ALA A 39 -0.84 14.88 9.85
C ALA A 39 -0.36 13.44 9.60
N PRO A 40 0.59 13.22 8.67
CA PRO A 40 1.16 11.91 8.43
C PRO A 40 1.63 11.29 9.75
N LEU A 41 1.38 9.99 9.93
CA LEU A 41 1.92 9.31 11.10
C LEU A 41 3.45 9.26 10.97
N ASN A 42 4.16 9.65 12.02
CA ASN A 42 5.59 9.39 12.13
C ASN A 42 5.77 7.89 12.44
N ALA A 43 5.82 7.05 11.41
CA ALA A 43 6.19 5.65 11.59
C ALA A 43 7.71 5.54 11.65
N THR A 44 8.21 4.66 12.51
CA THR A 44 9.64 4.47 12.80
C THR A 44 10.39 3.38 12.00
N PRO A 45 9.92 2.78 10.89
CA PRO A 45 10.79 1.98 10.05
C PRO A 45 11.46 2.84 8.95
N GLU A 46 12.74 2.61 8.71
CA GLU A 46 13.41 2.98 7.45
C GLU A 46 12.84 2.11 6.33
N VAL A 47 11.68 2.52 5.78
CA VAL A 47 11.11 1.88 4.60
C VAL A 47 11.83 2.45 3.38
N SER A 48 12.55 1.60 2.65
CA SER A 48 13.17 2.03 1.40
C SER A 48 12.09 2.38 0.39
N ALA A 49 12.28 3.47 -0.37
CA ALA A 49 11.31 3.97 -1.35
C ALA A 49 10.87 2.93 -2.40
N ASP A 50 11.67 1.87 -2.59
CA ASP A 50 11.44 0.76 -3.51
C ASP A 50 10.51 -0.35 -2.98
N GLN A 51 10.00 -0.24 -1.74
CA GLN A 51 9.10 -1.24 -1.19
C GLN A 51 7.66 -1.04 -1.66
N SER A 52 7.06 -2.13 -2.18
CA SER A 52 5.65 -2.17 -2.54
C SER A 52 4.76 -1.90 -1.31
N SER A 53 3.87 -0.92 -1.42
CA SER A 53 2.95 -0.52 -0.35
C SER A 53 1.50 -0.92 -0.68
N VAL A 54 0.75 -1.30 0.35
CA VAL A 54 -0.66 -1.70 0.25
C VAL A 54 -1.42 -1.08 1.41
N ILE A 55 -2.65 -0.63 1.16
CA ILE A 55 -3.59 -0.13 2.18
C ILE A 55 -4.66 -1.20 2.42
N VAL A 56 -4.93 -1.52 3.68
CA VAL A 56 -6.09 -2.33 4.07
C VAL A 56 -7.12 -1.40 4.70
N LEU A 57 -8.22 -1.16 3.99
CA LEU A 57 -9.32 -0.29 4.39
C LEU A 57 -10.40 -1.11 5.08
N LEU A 58 -10.57 -0.91 6.39
CA LEU A 58 -11.60 -1.56 7.19
C LEU A 58 -12.75 -0.59 7.48
N THR A 59 -13.99 -0.97 7.18
CA THR A 59 -15.18 -0.14 7.46
C THR A 59 -16.34 -0.96 7.99
N ASP A 60 -17.05 -0.42 8.98
CA ASP A 60 -18.26 -0.98 9.59
C ASP A 60 -19.55 -0.24 9.17
N GLY A 61 -19.46 0.74 8.26
CA GLY A 61 -20.60 1.58 7.88
C GLY A 61 -20.46 2.33 6.56
N GLU A 62 -21.46 3.20 6.29
CA GLU A 62 -21.57 4.04 5.11
C GLU A 62 -20.62 5.25 5.16
N ASN A 63 -20.13 5.65 3.98
CA ASN A 63 -19.46 6.93 3.79
C ASN A 63 -20.49 8.06 3.90
N ASN A 64 -20.55 8.73 5.05
CA ASN A 64 -21.58 9.73 5.35
C ASN A 64 -21.08 11.18 5.22
N MET A 65 -19.78 11.36 4.92
CA MET A 65 -19.20 12.64 4.57
C MET A 65 -18.35 12.53 3.32
N GLY A 66 -18.38 13.59 2.50
CA GLY A 66 -17.38 13.79 1.47
C GLY A 66 -15.99 13.95 2.08
N PRO A 67 -14.94 13.96 1.26
CA PRO A 67 -14.94 13.87 -0.22
C PRO A 67 -15.13 12.44 -0.79
N ASP A 68 -15.20 12.33 -2.12
CA ASP A 68 -15.49 11.07 -2.84
C ASP A 68 -14.40 10.00 -2.63
N PRO A 69 -14.73 8.80 -2.11
CA PRO A 69 -13.77 7.70 -1.94
C PRO A 69 -13.14 7.21 -3.25
N LEU A 70 -13.84 7.33 -4.38
CA LEU A 70 -13.33 6.89 -5.68
C LEU A 70 -12.16 7.75 -6.15
N MET A 71 -12.26 9.07 -5.96
CA MET A 71 -11.17 9.99 -6.26
C MET A 71 -9.92 9.69 -5.42
N ALA A 72 -10.08 9.32 -4.14
CA ALA A 72 -8.96 8.91 -3.31
C ALA A 72 -8.33 7.58 -3.79
N ALA A 73 -9.14 6.67 -4.32
CA ALA A 73 -8.67 5.43 -4.94
C ALA A 73 -7.85 5.69 -6.21
N GLU A 74 -8.25 6.65 -7.04
CA GLU A 74 -7.48 7.05 -8.23
C GLU A 74 -6.08 7.53 -7.85
N PHE A 75 -5.95 8.41 -6.84
CA PHE A 75 -4.63 8.85 -6.35
C PHE A 75 -3.76 7.72 -5.78
N ALA A 76 -4.39 6.68 -5.23
CA ALA A 76 -3.68 5.49 -4.76
C ALA A 76 -3.17 4.65 -5.93
N ALA A 77 -4.01 4.44 -6.95
CA ALA A 77 -3.64 3.72 -8.17
C ALA A 77 -2.49 4.41 -8.92
N GLU A 78 -2.53 5.74 -9.04
CA GLU A 78 -1.43 6.53 -9.63
C GLU A 78 -0.08 6.34 -8.93
N ARG A 79 -0.11 6.05 -7.62
CA ARG A 79 1.09 5.78 -6.81
C ARG A 79 1.46 4.30 -6.75
N GLY A 80 0.76 3.44 -7.48
CA GLY A 80 0.95 1.99 -7.43
C GLY A 80 0.58 1.37 -6.07
N VAL A 81 -0.22 2.08 -5.26
CA VAL A 81 -0.67 1.62 -3.95
C VAL A 81 -2.02 0.92 -4.11
N ARG A 82 -2.06 -0.37 -3.78
CA ARG A 82 -3.28 -1.17 -3.85
C ARG A 82 -4.12 -1.00 -2.59
N ILE A 83 -5.44 -0.98 -2.71
CA ILE A 83 -6.36 -0.90 -1.57
C ILE A 83 -7.21 -2.17 -1.47
N HIS A 84 -7.00 -2.96 -0.42
CA HIS A 84 -7.93 -4.04 -0.06
C HIS A 84 -9.01 -3.50 0.86
N THR A 85 -10.27 -3.68 0.51
CA THR A 85 -11.41 -3.16 1.28
C THR A 85 -12.07 -4.30 2.04
N ILE A 86 -12.32 -4.10 3.34
CA ILE A 86 -12.94 -5.08 4.22
C ILE A 86 -14.17 -4.43 4.86
N ALA A 87 -15.35 -4.92 4.52
CA ALA A 87 -16.60 -4.56 5.18
C ALA A 87 -16.82 -5.44 6.41
N ILE A 88 -17.06 -4.84 7.58
CA ILE A 88 -17.46 -5.56 8.79
C ILE A 88 -18.97 -5.43 8.96
N GLY A 89 -19.66 -6.56 9.16
CA GLY A 89 -21.06 -6.61 9.56
C GLY A 89 -21.98 -7.28 8.55
N SER A 90 -23.28 -7.33 8.90
CA SER A 90 -24.30 -7.96 8.05
C SER A 90 -24.69 -7.05 6.88
N THR A 91 -24.70 -7.61 5.66
CA THR A 91 -25.17 -6.94 4.44
C THR A 91 -26.65 -6.56 4.48
N GLU A 92 -27.42 -7.24 5.34
CA GLU A 92 -28.80 -6.88 5.65
C GLU A 92 -28.79 -5.67 6.59
N GLY A 93 -28.71 -4.47 6.00
CA GLY A 93 -28.73 -3.21 6.73
C GLY A 93 -29.84 -3.20 7.77
N ILE A 94 -29.48 -2.96 9.04
CA ILE A 94 -30.45 -2.96 10.12
C ILE A 94 -31.28 -1.69 10.00
N GLN A 95 -32.60 -1.83 9.89
CA GLN A 95 -33.50 -0.69 9.92
C GLN A 95 -33.56 -0.15 11.36
N LEU A 96 -32.78 0.87 11.67
CA LEU A 96 -32.81 1.48 13.00
C LEU A 96 -33.78 2.65 12.99
N THR A 97 -34.93 2.47 13.67
CA THR A 97 -35.84 3.58 13.96
C THR A 97 -35.34 4.32 15.20
N VAL A 98 -34.74 5.49 15.00
CA VAL A 98 -34.31 6.37 16.10
C VAL A 98 -35.15 7.65 16.03
N ASN A 99 -35.92 7.93 17.09
CA ASN A 99 -36.79 9.12 17.19
C ASN A 99 -37.81 9.26 16.03
N GLY A 100 -38.34 8.15 15.50
CA GLY A 100 -39.30 8.16 14.39
C GLY A 100 -38.69 8.34 13.00
N PHE A 101 -37.35 8.42 12.90
CA PHE A 101 -36.63 8.39 11.64
C PHE A 101 -36.04 7.01 11.40
N THR A 102 -36.34 6.44 10.23
CA THR A 102 -35.71 5.22 9.74
C THR A 102 -34.35 5.58 9.17
N VAL A 103 -33.27 5.11 9.81
CA VAL A 103 -31.92 5.18 9.26
C VAL A 103 -31.59 3.81 8.66
N PHE A 104 -31.24 3.81 7.38
CA PHE A 104 -30.62 2.66 6.73
C PHE A 104 -29.11 2.78 7.00
N THR A 105 -28.52 1.75 7.60
CA THR A 105 -27.06 1.64 7.74
C THR A 105 -26.63 0.44 6.91
N GLN A 106 -26.52 0.62 5.60
CA GLN A 106 -26.07 -0.44 4.69
C GLN A 106 -24.71 -0.05 4.15
N VAL A 107 -23.68 -0.81 4.51
CA VAL A 107 -22.34 -0.63 3.93
C VAL A 107 -22.45 -0.54 2.41
N ASP A 108 -21.91 0.53 1.83
CA ASP A 108 -21.90 0.73 0.38
C ASP A 108 -20.86 -0.18 -0.27
N GLU A 109 -21.22 -1.47 -0.41
CA GLU A 109 -20.36 -2.48 -1.02
C GLU A 109 -19.99 -2.13 -2.46
N ALA A 110 -20.85 -1.39 -3.17
CA ALA A 110 -20.59 -0.98 -4.54
C ALA A 110 -19.41 0.00 -4.59
N ILE A 111 -19.35 0.97 -3.68
CA ILE A 111 -18.19 1.87 -3.57
C ILE A 111 -16.94 1.09 -3.15
N LEU A 112 -17.03 0.21 -2.14
CA LEU A 112 -15.87 -0.55 -1.66
C LEU A 112 -15.26 -1.48 -2.71
N ARG A 113 -16.10 -2.10 -3.54
CA ARG A 113 -15.66 -2.92 -4.67
C ARG A 113 -14.99 -2.06 -5.73
N GLN A 114 -15.54 -0.90 -6.06
CA GLN A 114 -14.94 0.02 -7.02
C GLN A 114 -13.58 0.55 -6.55
N VAL A 115 -13.45 0.92 -5.26
CA VAL A 115 -12.16 1.34 -4.68
C VAL A 115 -11.10 0.23 -4.81
N ALA A 116 -11.48 -1.01 -4.50
CA ALA A 116 -10.58 -2.15 -4.66
C ALA A 116 -10.24 -2.41 -6.14
N GLU A 117 -11.21 -2.31 -7.05
CA GLU A 117 -11.00 -2.55 -8.49
C GLU A 117 -10.08 -1.49 -9.13
N ILE A 118 -10.31 -0.20 -8.84
CA ILE A 118 -9.49 0.93 -9.34
C ILE A 118 -8.02 0.74 -8.96
N THR A 119 -7.77 0.16 -7.78
CA THR A 119 -6.43 0.02 -7.21
C THR A 119 -5.87 -1.40 -7.34
N GLU A 120 -6.49 -2.27 -8.12
CA GLU A 120 -6.08 -3.69 -8.27
C GLU A 120 -5.97 -4.46 -6.94
N GLY A 121 -6.77 -4.06 -5.95
CA GLY A 121 -6.93 -4.72 -4.66
C GLY A 121 -8.04 -5.79 -4.69
N THR A 122 -8.60 -6.08 -3.51
CA THR A 122 -9.67 -7.08 -3.36
C THR A 122 -10.64 -6.64 -2.29
N TYR A 123 -11.94 -6.80 -2.58
CA TYR A 123 -13.01 -6.56 -1.63
C TYR A 123 -13.31 -7.83 -0.84
N PHE A 124 -13.47 -7.68 0.47
CA PHE A 124 -13.84 -8.72 1.39
C PHE A 124 -15.01 -8.28 2.28
N ASN A 125 -15.83 -9.25 2.69
CA ASN A 125 -16.88 -9.07 3.68
C ASN A 125 -16.58 -10.02 4.85
N ALA A 126 -16.31 -9.45 6.02
CA ALA A 126 -16.04 -10.20 7.24
C ALA A 126 -17.27 -10.18 8.14
N ARG A 127 -17.83 -11.35 8.45
CA ARG A 127 -19.01 -11.48 9.32
C ARG A 127 -18.62 -11.64 10.79
N ASP A 128 -17.45 -12.21 11.04
CA ASP A 128 -16.89 -12.40 12.37
C ASP A 128 -15.36 -12.22 12.39
N ALA A 129 -14.77 -12.41 13.57
CA ALA A 129 -13.33 -12.27 13.78
C ALA A 129 -12.51 -13.38 13.10
N GLU A 130 -13.11 -14.55 12.87
CA GLU A 130 -12.44 -15.68 12.21
C GLU A 130 -12.29 -15.38 10.72
N ASP A 131 -13.36 -14.90 10.08
CA ASP A 131 -13.33 -14.40 8.69
C ASP A 131 -12.25 -13.32 8.52
N LEU A 132 -12.19 -12.37 9.46
CA LEU A 132 -11.21 -11.28 9.41
C LEU A 132 -9.77 -11.82 9.43
N ARG A 133 -9.51 -12.84 10.28
CA ARG A 133 -8.20 -13.50 10.36
C ARG A 133 -7.84 -14.18 9.04
N GLU A 134 -8.77 -14.94 8.46
CA GLU A 134 -8.55 -15.62 7.19
C GLU A 134 -8.31 -14.62 6.04
N ILE A 135 -9.05 -13.51 6.02
CA ILE A 135 -8.84 -12.43 5.05
C ILE A 135 -7.43 -11.86 5.17
N TYR A 136 -6.97 -11.51 6.38
CA TYR A 136 -5.61 -11.01 6.59
C TYR A 136 -4.54 -12.02 6.16
N GLU A 137 -4.76 -13.32 6.38
CA GLU A 137 -3.86 -14.38 5.91
C GLU A 137 -3.88 -14.53 4.38
N SER A 138 -5.01 -14.25 3.72
CA SER A 138 -5.15 -14.32 2.26
C SER A 138 -4.54 -13.14 1.51
N ILE A 139 -4.27 -12.02 2.19
CA ILE A 139 -3.61 -10.85 1.60
C ILE A 139 -2.12 -11.17 1.44
N GLU A 140 -1.81 -11.92 0.37
CA GLU A 140 -0.43 -12.23 0.02
C GLU A 140 0.30 -10.97 -0.47
N PRO A 141 1.48 -10.65 0.08
CA PRO A 141 2.33 -9.60 -0.46
C PRO A 141 2.78 -10.02 -1.87
N ARG A 142 2.06 -9.61 -2.91
CA ARG A 142 2.58 -9.74 -4.27
C ARG A 142 3.78 -8.82 -4.39
N LEU A 143 4.97 -9.42 -4.46
CA LEU A 143 6.22 -8.73 -4.70
C LEU A 143 6.23 -8.24 -6.16
N ARG A 144 6.28 -6.92 -6.35
CA ARG A 144 6.58 -6.36 -7.67
C ARG A 144 8.10 -6.36 -7.81
N MET A 145 8.61 -7.01 -8.86
CA MET A 145 10.03 -6.96 -9.20
C MET A 145 10.31 -5.59 -9.83
N GLU A 146 10.92 -4.68 -9.07
CA GLU A 146 11.45 -3.43 -9.61
C GLU A 146 12.88 -3.66 -10.14
N ARG A 147 13.21 -3.04 -11.27
CA ARG A 147 14.50 -3.28 -11.94
C ARG A 147 15.56 -2.33 -11.37
N GLU A 148 16.28 -2.78 -10.35
CA GLU A 148 17.40 -2.02 -9.80
C GLU A 148 18.64 -2.10 -10.72
N GLU A 149 19.18 -0.95 -11.11
CA GLU A 149 20.45 -0.89 -11.86
C GLU A 149 21.61 -1.28 -10.94
N THR A 150 22.05 -2.52 -11.05
CA THR A 150 23.21 -3.02 -10.31
C THR A 150 24.50 -2.68 -11.06
N GLU A 151 25.45 -2.05 -10.37
CA GLU A 151 26.75 -1.70 -10.96
C GLU A 151 27.56 -2.97 -11.30
N VAL A 152 27.68 -3.26 -12.60
CA VAL A 152 28.50 -4.38 -13.11
C VAL A 152 30.00 -4.16 -12.93
N THR A 153 30.43 -2.96 -12.56
CA THR A 153 31.86 -2.58 -12.36
C THR A 153 32.57 -3.52 -11.40
N ALA A 154 31.89 -3.98 -10.33
CA ALA A 154 32.48 -4.90 -9.36
C ALA A 154 32.86 -6.26 -9.97
N ILE A 155 32.02 -6.78 -10.87
CA ILE A 155 32.28 -8.06 -11.56
C ILE A 155 33.46 -7.91 -12.51
N PHE A 156 33.51 -6.82 -13.28
CA PHE A 156 34.63 -6.55 -14.19
C PHE A 156 35.95 -6.30 -13.45
N ALA A 157 35.91 -5.57 -12.32
CA ALA A 157 37.07 -5.37 -11.47
C ALA A 157 37.58 -6.70 -10.89
N GLY A 158 36.68 -7.55 -10.39
CA GLY A 158 37.01 -8.90 -9.91
C GLY A 158 37.64 -9.78 -10.99
N MET A 159 37.07 -9.81 -12.19
CA MET A 159 37.64 -10.54 -13.33
C MET A 159 39.03 -10.02 -13.73
N SER A 160 39.23 -8.71 -13.67
CA SER A 160 40.52 -8.08 -14.01
C SER A 160 41.62 -8.47 -13.02
N ILE A 161 41.31 -8.48 -11.72
CA ILE A 161 42.22 -8.93 -10.66
C ILE A 161 42.56 -10.41 -10.86
N LEU A 162 41.56 -11.26 -11.15
CA LEU A 162 41.77 -12.68 -11.42
C LEU A 162 42.72 -12.88 -12.62
N LEU A 163 42.49 -12.17 -13.73
CA LEU A 163 43.33 -12.23 -14.93
C LEU A 163 44.77 -11.79 -14.64
N LEU A 164 44.97 -10.74 -13.84
CA LEU A 164 46.30 -10.29 -13.43
C LEU A 164 47.03 -11.33 -12.59
N LEU A 165 46.34 -11.97 -11.63
CA LEU A 165 46.93 -13.03 -10.82
C LEU A 165 47.34 -14.25 -11.65
N VAL A 166 46.46 -14.68 -12.56
CA VAL A 166 46.74 -15.80 -13.47
C VAL A 166 47.90 -15.48 -14.40
N GLY A 167 47.89 -14.30 -15.03
CA GLY A 167 48.97 -13.83 -15.89
C GLY A 167 50.31 -13.70 -15.14
N GLY A 168 50.28 -13.17 -13.91
CA GLY A 168 51.45 -13.08 -13.04
C GLY A 168 52.02 -14.45 -12.67
N ALA A 169 51.17 -15.40 -12.30
CA ALA A 169 51.58 -16.78 -12.01
C ALA A 169 52.20 -17.48 -13.23
N LEU A 170 51.58 -17.36 -14.40
CA LEU A 170 52.10 -17.88 -15.67
C LEU A 170 53.44 -17.23 -16.04
N SER A 171 53.58 -15.91 -15.84
CA SER A 171 54.83 -15.18 -16.09
C SER A 171 55.98 -15.69 -15.23
N LEU A 172 55.75 -15.87 -13.92
CA LEU A 172 56.74 -16.44 -13.01
C LEU A 172 57.10 -17.88 -13.39
N LEU A 173 56.12 -18.70 -13.76
CA LEU A 173 56.37 -20.08 -14.18
C LEU A 173 57.19 -20.15 -15.47
N TRP A 174 56.93 -19.27 -16.44
CA TRP A 174 57.70 -19.19 -17.68
C TRP A 174 59.13 -18.69 -17.43
N PHE A 175 59.30 -17.58 -16.71
CA PHE A 175 60.63 -17.05 -16.41
C PHE A 175 61.47 -17.96 -15.50
N SER A 176 60.86 -18.80 -14.66
CA SER A 176 61.59 -19.83 -13.90
C SER A 176 62.18 -20.96 -14.75
N ARG A 177 61.76 -21.08 -16.03
CA ARG A 177 62.16 -22.14 -16.95
C ARG A 177 63.22 -21.73 -17.97
N VAL A 178 63.70 -20.49 -17.94
CA VAL A 178 64.76 -20.01 -18.82
C VAL A 178 66.03 -19.74 -18.00
N PRO A 179 67.00 -20.68 -17.94
CA PRO A 179 68.37 -20.38 -17.55
C PRO A 179 69.14 -19.63 -18.65
#